data_AF-A0A9E1VRT1-F1
#
_entry.id   AF-A0A9E1VRT1-F1
#
_cell.length_a   1.000
_cell.length_b   1.000
_cell.length_c   1.000
_cell.angle_alpha   90.00
_cell.angle_beta   90.00
_cell.angle_gamma   90.00
#
_symmetry.space_group_name_H-M   'P 1'
#
loop_
_entity.id
_entity.type
_entity.pdbx_description
1 polymer ?
#
loop_
_entity_poly.entity_id
_entity_poly.type
_entity_poly.pdbx_seq_one_letter_code
_entity_poly.pdbx_strand_id
1 'polypeptide(L)'
;TLFHYPACPFCVKVRRVMKKYNLSLKLVDPRNCETGMQDLMKGGGRLKVPCLRIQNNNEGTIWMYESSSIISFLESQIPEAQEINNAK
;
A
#
# COMPACT_ATOMS: atom_id res chain seq x y z
N THR A 1 -1.36 -6.17 1.36
CA THR A 1 -1.37 -6.26 -0.12
C THR A 1 -1.49 -4.86 -0.70
N LEU A 2 -0.68 -4.51 -1.69
CA LEU A 2 -0.77 -3.21 -2.37
C LEU A 2 -1.37 -3.39 -3.77
N PHE A 3 -2.51 -2.75 -3.99
CA PHE A 3 -3.13 -2.61 -5.30
C PHE A 3 -2.51 -1.42 -6.03
N HIS A 4 -1.97 -1.66 -7.21
CA HIS A 4 -1.20 -0.66 -7.93
C HIS A 4 -1.32 -0.82 -9.45
N TYR A 5 -1.00 0.25 -10.18
CA TYR A 5 -0.77 0.18 -11.62
C TYR A 5 0.72 0.39 -11.93
N PRO A 6 1.32 -0.40 -12.84
CA PRO A 6 2.72 -0.25 -13.21
C PRO A 6 3.08 1.16 -13.72
N ALA A 7 2.18 1.77 -14.51
CA ALA A 7 2.38 3.07 -15.14
C ALA A 7 1.92 4.28 -14.29
N CYS A 8 1.37 4.05 -13.08
CA CYS A 8 0.82 5.15 -12.29
C CYS A 8 1.93 5.87 -11.49
N PRO A 9 2.08 7.21 -11.63
CA PRO A 9 3.15 7.95 -10.94
C PRO A 9 3.04 7.87 -9.41
N PHE A 10 1.81 7.87 -8.88
CA PHE A 10 1.56 7.73 -7.44
C PHE A 10 1.94 6.34 -6.92
N CYS A 11 1.70 5.29 -7.71
CA CYS A 11 2.10 3.92 -7.38
C CYS A 11 3.62 3.76 -7.39
N VAL A 12 4.32 4.41 -8.32
CA VAL A 12 5.78 4.41 -8.38
C VAL A 12 6.37 5.02 -7.10
N LYS A 13 5.76 6.08 -6.54
CA LYS A 13 6.21 6.68 -5.28
C LYS A 13 6.17 5.68 -4.12
N VAL A 14 5.07 4.96 -3.96
CA VAL A 14 4.93 3.92 -2.92
C VAL A 14 5.94 2.78 -3.14
N ARG A 15 6.11 2.31 -4.39
CA ARG A 15 7.09 1.25 -4.72
C ARG A 15 8.53 1.65 -4.40
N ARG A 16 8.90 2.92 -4.59
CA ARG A 16 10.23 3.42 -4.23
C ARG A 16 10.47 3.31 -2.72
N VAL A 17 9.47 3.67 -1.92
CA VAL A 17 9.53 3.52 -0.45
C VAL A 17 9.62 2.05 -0.06
N MET A 18 8.81 1.18 -0.65
CA MET A 18 8.92 -0.26 -0.44
C MET A 18 10.32 -0.79 -0.75
N LYS A 19 10.93 -0.36 -1.86
CA LYS A 19 12.30 -0.75 -2.21
C LYS A 19 13.33 -0.17 -1.24
N LYS A 20 13.17 1.09 -0.81
CA LYS A 20 14.06 1.77 0.14
C LYS A 20 14.17 1.00 1.45
N TYR A 21 13.05 0.49 1.94
CA TYR A 21 12.98 -0.24 3.22
C TYR A 21 12.84 -1.76 3.04
N ASN A 22 13.17 -2.27 1.85
CA ASN A 22 13.17 -3.68 1.51
C ASN A 22 11.87 -4.44 1.88
N LEU A 23 10.72 -3.77 1.74
CA LEU A 23 9.40 -4.30 2.07
C LEU A 23 8.92 -5.33 1.04
N SER A 24 8.75 -6.58 1.47
CA SER A 24 8.13 -7.64 0.68
C SER A 24 6.60 -7.63 0.86
N LEU A 25 5.89 -6.81 0.08
CA LEU A 25 4.43 -6.83 0.03
C LEU A 25 3.94 -7.44 -1.29
N LYS A 26 2.82 -8.17 -1.22
CA LYS A 26 2.11 -8.64 -2.42
C LYS A 26 1.59 -7.46 -3.22
N LEU A 27 2.01 -7.37 -4.48
CA LEU A 27 1.58 -6.40 -5.47
C LEU A 27 0.49 -7.01 -6.35
N VAL A 28 -0.62 -6.31 -6.51
CA VAL A 28 -1.74 -6.77 -7.36
C VAL A 28 -2.15 -5.65 -8.31
N ASP A 29 -2.25 -5.97 -9.60
CA ASP A 29 -2.83 -5.08 -10.59
C ASP A 29 -4.31 -5.45 -10.80
N PRO A 30 -5.27 -4.63 -10.32
CA PRO A 30 -6.69 -4.93 -10.48
C PRO A 30 -7.17 -4.86 -11.94
N ARG A 31 -6.40 -4.32 -12.90
CA ARG A 31 -6.78 -4.38 -14.33
C ARG A 31 -6.53 -5.74 -14.95
N ASN A 32 -5.49 -6.42 -14.49
CA ASN A 32 -5.06 -7.72 -15.01
C ASN A 32 -5.54 -8.89 -14.13
N CYS A 33 -6.23 -8.60 -13.03
CA CYS A 33 -6.70 -9.60 -12.08
C CYS A 33 -8.14 -9.29 -11.67
N GLU A 34 -9.10 -10.03 -12.23
CA GLU A 34 -10.52 -9.88 -11.92
C GLU A 34 -10.80 -10.09 -10.41
N THR A 35 -10.13 -11.06 -9.79
CA THR A 35 -10.22 -11.28 -8.34
C THR A 35 -9.73 -10.08 -7.55
N GLY A 36 -8.61 -9.46 -7.95
CA GLY A 36 -8.08 -8.26 -7.31
C GLY A 36 -8.99 -7.05 -7.49
N MET A 37 -9.62 -6.92 -8.66
CA MET A 37 -10.64 -5.91 -8.93
C MET A 37 -11.85 -6.07 -8.01
N GLN A 38 -12.38 -7.29 -7.92
CA GLN A 38 -13.53 -7.61 -7.08
C GLN A 38 -13.24 -7.37 -5.59
N ASP A 39 -12.06 -7.76 -5.11
CA ASP A 39 -11.62 -7.53 -3.72
C ASP A 39 -11.54 -6.03 -3.41
N LEU A 40 -10.93 -5.24 -4.30
CA LEU A 40 -10.84 -3.79 -4.16
C LEU A 40 -12.21 -3.10 -4.22
N MET A 41 -13.10 -3.58 -5.08
CA MET A 41 -14.46 -3.03 -5.21
C MET A 41 -15.33 -3.38 -3.99
N LYS A 42 -15.27 -4.63 -3.51
CA LYS A 42 -16.08 -5.10 -2.37
C LYS A 42 -15.58 -4.57 -1.04
N GLY A 43 -14.27 -4.62 -0.80
CA GLY A 43 -13.69 -4.19 0.48
C GLY A 43 -13.37 -2.70 0.50
N GLY A 44 -12.72 -2.20 -0.55
CA GLY A 44 -12.34 -0.80 -0.64
C GLY A 44 -13.46 0.14 -1.12
N GLY A 45 -14.51 -0.39 -1.74
CA GLY A 45 -15.66 0.38 -2.26
C GLY A 45 -15.36 1.19 -3.54
N ARG A 46 -14.10 1.33 -3.95
CA ARG A 46 -13.70 2.15 -5.10
C ARG A 46 -12.54 1.52 -5.86
N LEU A 47 -12.65 1.49 -7.20
CA LEU A 47 -11.56 1.09 -8.08
C LEU A 47 -10.51 2.21 -8.25
N LYS A 48 -9.86 2.59 -7.15
CA LYS A 48 -8.84 3.64 -7.11
C LYS A 48 -7.51 3.06 -6.62
N VAL A 49 -6.43 3.42 -7.30
CA VAL A 49 -5.05 3.06 -6.90
C VAL A 49 -4.21 4.33 -6.71
N PRO A 50 -3.15 4.30 -5.89
CA PRO A 50 -2.71 3.18 -5.05
C PRO A 50 -3.67 2.93 -3.88
N CYS A 51 -3.90 1.65 -3.56
CA CYS A 51 -4.68 1.23 -2.40
C CYS A 51 -3.94 0.14 -1.63
N LEU A 52 -3.76 0.33 -0.33
CA LEU A 52 -3.12 -0.65 0.56
C LEU A 52 -4.20 -1.36 1.37
N ARG A 53 -4.24 -2.69 1.24
CA ARG A 53 -5.04 -3.57 2.08
C ARG A 53 -4.18 -4.11 3.21
N ILE A 54 -4.56 -3.76 4.43
CA ILE A 54 -3.92 -4.17 5.67
C ILE A 54 -4.84 -5.19 6.32
N GLN A 55 -4.35 -6.40 6.54
CA GLN A 55 -5.11 -7.46 7.20
C GLN A 55 -4.58 -7.59 8.62
N ASN A 56 -5.41 -7.22 9.60
CA ASN A 56 -5.06 -7.27 11.01
C ASN A 56 -5.77 -8.47 11.64
N ASN A 57 -5.07 -9.27 12.45
CA ASN A 57 -5.63 -10.51 13.01
C ASN A 57 -6.79 -10.25 13.99
N ASN A 58 -6.86 -9.06 14.60
CA ASN A 58 -7.89 -8.70 15.58
C ASN A 58 -8.93 -7.70 15.07
N GLU A 59 -8.55 -6.80 14.15
CA GLU A 59 -9.40 -5.66 13.72
C GLU A 59 -9.96 -5.80 12.30
N GLY A 60 -9.74 -6.95 11.65
CA GLY A 60 -10.24 -7.21 10.31
C GLY A 60 -9.38 -6.58 9.20
N THR A 61 -10.02 -6.30 8.06
CA THR A 61 -9.33 -5.80 6.86
C THR A 61 -9.54 -4.30 6.70
N ILE A 62 -8.45 -3.54 6.77
CA ILE A 62 -8.45 -2.09 6.60
C ILE A 62 -7.97 -1.75 5.19
N TRP A 63 -8.63 -0.77 4.60
CA TRP A 63 -8.35 -0.27 3.25
C TRP A 63 -7.87 1.16 3.32
N MET A 64 -6.64 1.40 2.90
CA MET A 64 -6.03 2.72 2.92
C MET A 64 -5.82 3.22 1.49
N TYR A 65 -6.22 4.47 1.27
CA TYR A 65 -6.06 5.18 0.02
C TYR A 65 -5.09 6.35 0.18
N GLU A 66 -4.76 6.99 -0.94
CA GLU A 66 -3.81 8.10 -1.06
C GLU A 66 -2.34 7.70 -0.88
N SER A 67 -1.52 8.02 -1.87
CA SER A 67 -0.11 7.60 -1.90
C SER A 67 0.69 8.11 -0.71
N SER A 68 0.44 9.33 -0.24
CA SER A 68 1.15 9.92 0.91
C SER A 68 0.79 9.23 2.22
N SER A 69 -0.50 8.94 2.45
CA SER A 69 -0.96 8.24 3.65
C SER A 69 -0.42 6.81 3.70
N ILE A 70 -0.45 6.11 2.56
CA ILE A 70 0.14 4.77 2.43
C ILE A 70 1.63 4.80 2.76
N ILE A 71 2.37 5.77 2.23
CA ILE A 71 3.82 5.92 2.52
C ILE A 71 4.05 6.15 4.01
N SER A 72 3.34 7.12 4.61
CA SER A 72 3.48 7.43 6.03
C SER A 72 3.17 6.23 6.92
N PHE A 73 2.15 5.45 6.56
CA PHE A 73 1.83 4.21 7.26
C PHE A 73 2.95 3.19 7.13
N LEU A 74 3.43 2.92 5.90
CA LEU A 74 4.51 1.96 5.68
C LEU A 74 5.77 2.35 6.46
N GLU A 75 6.14 3.62 6.44
CA GLU A 75 7.28 4.13 7.23
C GLU A 75 7.05 3.98 8.73
N SER A 76 5.84 4.25 9.23
CA SER A 76 5.52 4.07 10.66
C SER A 76 5.56 2.61 11.10
N GLN A 77 5.41 1.65 10.19
CA GLN A 77 5.50 0.21 10.50
C GLN A 77 6.96 -0.30 10.49
N ILE A 78 7.91 0.50 9.98
CA ILE A 78 9.32 0.11 9.90
C ILE A 78 10.06 0.71 11.09
N PRO A 79 10.61 -0.11 12.00
CA PRO A 79 11.35 0.40 13.16
C PRO A 79 12.56 1.26 12.76
N GLU A 80 13.26 0.88 11.68
CA GLU A 80 14.43 1.58 11.14
C GLU A 80 14.10 2.99 10.56
N ALA A 81 12.84 3.23 10.14
CA ALA A 81 12.40 4.54 9.69
C ALA A 81 12.16 5.51 10.87
N GLN A 82 12.04 5.01 12.10
CA GLN A 82 11.82 5.83 13.30
C GLN A 82 13.14 6.45 13.83
N GLU A 83 14.29 5.87 13.49
CA GLU A 83 15.61 6.40 13.86
C GLU A 83 16.01 7.61 12.99
N ILE A 84 15.64 7.63 11.71
CA ILE A 84 15.99 8.74 10.79
C ILE A 84 15.16 10.00 11.10
N ASN A 85 13.92 9.85 11.60
CA ASN A 85 13.05 10.98 11.92
C ASN A 85 13.35 11.64 13.29
N ASN A 86 14.06 10.95 14.19
CA ASN A 86 14.51 11.53 15.48
C ASN A 86 15.87 12.22 15.39
N ALA A 87 16.59 12.08 14.26
CA ALA A 87 17.91 12.66 14.05
C ALA A 87 17.87 14.01 13.29
N LYS A 88 16.72 14.71 13.27
CA LYS A 88 16.57 16.01 12.61
C LYS A 88 16.04 17.08 13.54
#